data_AF-A0A409Y1T9-F1
#
_entry.id   AF-A0A409Y1T9-F1
#
_cell.length_a   1.000
_cell.length_b   1.000
_cell.length_c   1.000
_cell.angle_alpha   90.00
_cell.angle_beta   90.00
_cell.angle_gamma   90.00
#
_symmetry.space_group_name_H-M   'P 1'
#
loop_
_entity.id
_entity.type
_entity.pdbx_description
1 polymer ?
#
loop_
_entity_poly.entity_id
_entity_poly.type
_entity_poly.pdbx_seq_one_letter_code
_entity_poly.pdbx_strand_id
1 'polypeptide(L)'
;MEDEAIWMTGRSSSGVSTEIIDVLMLHCGRWQDLALIIPESWYEGLSRVQGKAHNLVKLTIRPPSSAFVCKTLPPFLDGSKVHTLCYANYYLHDVQVPWEQLKSITLEHVSTDEALELLRRCKNLNTCRFQSLTIAENNFIIDDVSHVHLQTLGITLEPSAVGDILLLYLTLPVLQRLSLTLPIGHATPMPAIEGLLQRSECQLKALSLKGSRIDEEEIHAFLARNKSIKDFKHDANNSESSG
;
A
#
# COMPACT_ATOMS: atom_id res chain seq x y z
N MET A 1 -18.89 16.90 -1.09
CA MET A 1 -18.09 16.56 -2.28
C MET A 1 -17.67 17.80 -3.09
N GLU A 2 -18.10 19.02 -2.74
CA GLU A 2 -17.66 20.27 -3.40
C GLU A 2 -16.39 20.88 -2.78
N ASP A 3 -16.04 20.54 -1.54
CA ASP A 3 -14.83 21.07 -0.88
C ASP A 3 -13.52 20.46 -1.40
N GLU A 4 -13.53 19.30 -2.07
CA GLU A 4 -12.32 18.71 -2.66
C GLU A 4 -11.88 19.44 -3.94
N ALA A 5 -12.81 20.10 -4.64
CA ALA A 5 -12.50 20.80 -5.89
C ALA A 5 -11.62 22.04 -5.66
N ILE A 6 -11.75 22.70 -4.50
CA ILE A 6 -11.01 23.94 -4.18
C ILE A 6 -9.51 23.65 -3.94
N TRP A 7 -9.16 22.44 -3.49
CA TRP A 7 -7.76 22.04 -3.28
C TRP A 7 -7.09 21.47 -4.53
N MET A 8 -7.87 20.98 -5.50
CA MET A 8 -7.38 20.32 -6.73
C MET A 8 -6.98 21.31 -7.83
N THR A 9 -7.52 22.54 -7.83
CA THR A 9 -7.20 23.55 -8.85
C THR A 9 -5.88 24.27 -8.56
N GLY A 10 -4.76 23.54 -8.59
CA GLY A 10 -3.42 23.94 -9.08
C GLY A 10 -2.86 25.35 -8.86
N ARG A 11 -3.41 26.18 -7.96
CA ARG A 11 -2.79 27.44 -7.56
C ARG A 11 -1.76 27.09 -6.50
N SER A 12 -0.49 27.22 -6.89
CA SER A 12 0.70 27.07 -6.07
C SER A 12 0.38 27.37 -4.60
N SER A 13 0.44 26.34 -3.76
CA SER A 13 0.06 26.35 -2.34
C SER A 13 0.94 27.23 -1.44
N SER A 14 1.57 28.27 -2.00
CA SER A 14 2.45 29.21 -1.30
C SER A 14 1.75 30.03 -0.20
N GLY A 15 0.41 29.92 -0.09
CA GLY A 15 -0.38 30.61 0.93
C GLY A 15 -0.73 29.80 2.18
N VAL A 16 -0.33 28.52 2.28
CA VAL A 16 -0.66 27.74 3.50
C VAL A 16 0.25 28.18 4.64
N SER A 17 -0.36 28.75 5.69
CA SER A 17 0.34 29.16 6.91
C SER A 17 1.15 28.00 7.51
N THR A 18 2.37 28.29 7.93
CA THR A 18 3.25 27.34 8.63
C THR A 18 3.13 27.41 10.14
N GLU A 19 2.41 28.41 10.68
CA GLU A 19 2.35 28.66 12.13
C GLU A 19 1.79 27.46 12.91
N ILE A 20 0.79 26.78 12.35
CA ILE A 20 0.18 25.60 12.97
C ILE A 20 1.19 24.46 13.05
N ILE A 21 1.91 24.18 11.96
CA ILE A 21 2.86 23.07 11.96
C ILE A 21 4.07 23.39 12.84
N ASP A 22 4.52 24.65 12.88
CA ASP A 22 5.60 25.10 13.77
C ASP A 22 5.24 24.82 15.24
N VAL A 23 4.00 25.12 15.67
CA VAL A 23 3.52 24.80 17.02
C VAL A 23 3.44 23.29 17.25
N LEU A 24 2.94 22.52 16.29
CA LEU A 24 2.86 21.06 16.42
C LEU A 24 4.26 20.43 16.57
N MET A 25 5.25 20.92 15.83
CA MET A 25 6.63 20.42 15.87
C MET A 25 7.30 20.64 17.23
N LEU A 26 6.92 21.69 17.98
CA LEU A 26 7.41 21.89 19.37
C LEU A 26 7.00 20.75 20.30
N HIS A 27 5.94 20.01 19.96
CA HIS A 27 5.40 18.91 20.75
C HIS A 27 5.60 17.54 20.10
N CYS A 28 6.50 17.43 19.11
CA CYS A 28 6.71 16.19 18.35
C CYS A 28 7.17 14.98 19.19
N GLY A 29 7.80 15.21 20.34
CA GLY A 29 8.15 14.14 21.29
C GLY A 29 6.94 13.41 21.89
N ARG A 30 5.73 13.99 21.78
CA ARG A 30 4.49 13.38 22.28
C ARG A 30 3.68 12.67 21.18
N TRP A 31 4.12 12.73 19.93
CA TRP A 31 3.39 12.10 18.84
C TRP A 31 3.48 10.58 18.96
N GLN A 32 2.32 9.93 18.89
CA GLN A 32 2.19 8.47 18.88
C GLN A 32 1.59 8.02 17.55
N ASP A 33 0.44 8.59 17.20
CA ASP A 33 -0.23 8.39 15.93
C ASP A 33 -0.34 9.73 15.22
N LEU A 34 0.28 9.84 14.04
CA LEU A 34 0.33 11.07 13.27
C LEU A 34 -0.27 10.84 11.89
N ALA A 35 -1.26 11.65 11.53
CA ALA A 35 -1.83 11.69 10.19
C ALA A 35 -1.69 13.12 9.64
N LEU A 36 -0.95 13.28 8.55
CA LEU A 36 -0.66 14.58 7.95
C LEU A 36 -1.02 14.57 6.46
N ILE A 37 -1.66 15.66 6.05
CA ILE A 37 -1.62 16.13 4.68
C ILE A 37 -0.49 17.15 4.64
N ILE A 38 0.50 16.99 3.76
CA ILE A 38 1.75 17.78 3.80
C ILE A 38 1.81 18.76 2.62
N PRO A 39 1.38 20.02 2.81
CA PRO A 39 1.63 21.10 1.86
C PRO A 39 3.12 21.28 1.57
N GLU A 40 3.41 21.86 0.41
CA GLU A 40 4.79 22.08 -0.02
C GLU A 40 5.59 22.94 0.97
N SER A 41 4.95 23.91 1.62
CA SER A 41 5.58 24.80 2.60
C SER A 41 5.98 24.08 3.91
N TRP A 42 5.50 22.86 4.16
CA TRP A 42 5.73 22.17 5.44
C TRP A 42 6.95 21.24 5.42
N TYR A 43 7.48 20.87 4.24
CA TYR A 43 8.60 19.92 4.13
C TYR A 43 9.85 20.38 4.86
N GLU A 44 10.22 21.67 4.73
CA GLU A 44 11.37 22.23 5.42
C GLU A 44 11.19 22.19 6.95
N GLY A 45 10.01 22.57 7.43
CA GLY A 45 9.72 22.51 8.86
C GLY A 45 9.83 21.07 9.39
N LEU A 46 9.27 20.09 8.69
CA LEU A 46 9.22 18.69 9.16
C LEU A 46 10.63 18.10 9.35
N SER A 47 11.64 18.61 8.63
CA SER A 47 13.06 18.23 8.86
C SER A 47 13.54 18.53 10.29
N ARG A 48 12.96 19.53 10.95
CA ARG A 48 13.28 19.92 12.33
C ARG A 48 12.83 18.89 13.38
N VAL A 49 12.01 17.92 12.98
CA VAL A 49 11.50 16.84 13.85
C VAL A 49 12.42 15.62 13.88
N GLN A 50 13.42 15.56 12.98
CA GLN A 50 14.37 14.44 12.94
C GLN A 50 14.96 14.17 14.33
N GLY A 51 14.90 12.91 14.76
CA GLY A 51 15.41 12.46 16.06
C GLY A 51 14.57 12.85 17.29
N LYS A 52 13.45 13.55 17.12
CA LYS A 52 12.63 14.02 18.26
C LYS A 52 11.35 13.21 18.47
N ALA A 53 10.81 12.59 17.42
CA ALA A 53 9.55 11.84 17.44
C ALA A 53 9.71 10.38 17.93
N HIS A 54 10.34 10.17 19.07
CA HIS A 54 10.70 8.84 19.59
C HIS A 54 9.49 7.98 20.03
N ASN A 55 8.33 8.60 20.25
CA ASN A 55 7.09 7.90 20.63
C ASN A 55 6.21 7.55 19.43
N LEU A 56 6.60 7.94 18.20
CA LEU A 56 5.79 7.74 17.01
C LEU A 56 5.71 6.24 16.66
N VAL A 57 4.50 5.70 16.62
CA VAL A 57 4.17 4.30 16.33
C VAL A 57 3.45 4.15 14.99
N LYS A 58 2.58 5.10 14.64
CA LYS A 58 1.83 5.11 13.39
C LYS A 58 2.01 6.43 12.65
N LEU A 59 2.36 6.34 11.38
CA LEU A 59 2.52 7.48 10.50
C LEU A 59 1.60 7.33 9.29
N THR A 60 0.80 8.34 9.00
CA THR A 60 -0.03 8.46 7.79
C THR A 60 0.30 9.78 7.12
N ILE A 61 0.79 9.75 5.88
CA ILE A 61 1.23 10.95 5.17
C ILE A 61 0.76 10.95 3.73
N ARG A 62 0.31 12.10 3.24
CA ARG A 62 -0.02 12.30 1.83
C ARG A 62 0.15 13.77 1.43
N PRO A 63 0.44 14.08 0.16
CA PRO A 63 0.31 15.43 -0.32
C PRO A 63 -1.16 15.88 -0.40
N PRO A 64 -1.43 17.19 -0.51
CA PRO A 64 -2.78 17.71 -0.72
C PRO A 64 -3.38 17.29 -2.07
N SER A 65 -2.56 17.22 -3.12
CA SER A 65 -2.97 16.78 -4.45
C SER A 65 -2.82 15.26 -4.61
N SER A 66 -3.49 14.71 -5.62
CA SER A 66 -3.28 13.33 -6.08
C SER A 66 -2.05 13.17 -6.99
N ALA A 67 -1.22 14.21 -7.12
CA ALA A 67 -0.02 14.16 -7.94
C ALA A 67 1.14 13.61 -7.12
N PHE A 68 1.99 12.80 -7.74
CA PHE A 68 3.24 12.36 -7.14
C PHE A 68 4.13 13.56 -6.79
N VAL A 69 4.69 13.52 -5.59
CA VAL A 69 5.63 14.54 -5.13
C VAL A 69 7.04 13.97 -5.14
N CYS A 70 7.91 14.53 -5.98
CA CYS A 70 9.35 14.24 -5.98
C CYS A 70 10.08 15.04 -4.90
N LYS A 71 9.67 14.85 -3.64
CA LYS A 71 10.34 15.45 -2.48
C LYS A 71 10.57 14.39 -1.43
N THR A 72 11.82 14.27 -1.03
CA THR A 72 12.22 13.39 0.06
C THR A 72 11.58 13.87 1.36
N LEU A 73 10.84 12.98 1.99
CA LEU A 73 10.31 13.19 3.32
C LEU A 73 11.45 13.17 4.32
N PRO A 74 11.44 14.10 5.30
CA PRO A 74 12.47 14.13 6.30
C PRO A 74 12.49 12.82 7.08
N PRO A 75 13.69 12.33 7.44
CA PRO A 75 13.82 11.05 8.10
C PRO A 75 13.15 11.06 9.47
N PHE A 76 12.20 10.15 9.65
CA PHE A 76 11.73 9.73 10.98
C PHE A 76 12.65 8.64 11.57
N LEU A 77 13.89 8.53 11.07
CA LEU A 77 14.78 7.38 11.27
C LEU A 77 15.33 7.27 12.70
N ASP A 78 15.65 8.40 13.33
CA ASP A 78 16.39 8.38 14.60
C ASP A 78 15.43 8.19 15.79
N GLY A 79 15.41 6.98 16.34
CA GLY A 79 14.74 6.64 17.60
C GLY A 79 13.22 6.51 17.53
N SER A 80 12.60 6.63 16.35
CA SER A 80 11.16 6.35 16.21
C SER A 80 10.88 4.85 16.35
N LYS A 81 9.67 4.53 16.79
CA LYS A 81 9.18 3.17 16.95
C LYS A 81 8.04 2.93 15.96
N VAL A 82 8.19 3.42 14.73
CA VAL A 82 7.13 3.34 13.73
C VAL A 82 6.96 1.87 13.33
N HIS A 83 5.80 1.30 13.63
CA HIS A 83 5.43 -0.06 13.25
C HIS A 83 4.36 -0.08 12.15
N THR A 84 3.63 1.03 11.99
CA THR A 84 2.57 1.18 10.98
C THR A 84 2.81 2.40 10.12
N LEU A 85 2.90 2.20 8.81
CA LEU A 85 3.05 3.28 7.84
C LEU A 85 1.89 3.26 6.85
N CYS A 86 1.33 4.43 6.57
CA CYS A 86 0.42 4.66 5.47
C CYS A 86 0.94 5.84 4.67
N TYR A 87 1.15 5.70 3.37
CA TYR A 87 1.41 6.87 2.54
C TYR A 87 0.83 6.77 1.14
N ALA A 88 0.58 7.93 0.54
CA ALA A 88 0.03 8.06 -0.80
C ALA A 88 0.86 9.05 -1.62
N ASN A 89 1.03 8.78 -2.92
CA ASN A 89 1.61 9.71 -3.89
C ASN A 89 3.06 10.14 -3.57
N TYR A 90 3.86 9.23 -3.01
CA TYR A 90 5.31 9.39 -2.84
C TYR A 90 6.01 8.20 -3.48
N TYR A 91 7.15 8.44 -4.11
CA TYR A 91 8.04 7.36 -4.52
C TYR A 91 8.70 6.71 -3.30
N LEU A 92 8.95 5.41 -3.38
CA LEU A 92 9.54 4.64 -2.29
C LEU A 92 10.93 5.16 -1.88
N HIS A 93 11.70 5.71 -2.83
CA HIS A 93 13.03 6.28 -2.56
C HIS A 93 12.97 7.64 -1.85
N ASP A 94 11.83 8.33 -1.90
CA ASP A 94 11.61 9.61 -1.23
C ASP A 94 11.13 9.44 0.23
N VAL A 95 10.76 8.22 0.64
CA VAL A 95 10.30 7.96 2.01
C VAL A 95 11.44 7.42 2.87
N GLN A 96 11.81 8.14 3.93
CA GLN A 96 12.86 7.72 4.88
C GLN A 96 12.27 7.31 6.23
N VAL A 97 12.08 6.01 6.41
CA VAL A 97 11.52 5.39 7.64
C VAL A 97 12.33 4.15 8.02
N PRO A 98 12.26 3.68 9.28
CA PRO A 98 12.93 2.44 9.68
C PRO A 98 12.20 1.21 9.10
N TRP A 99 12.41 0.95 7.81
CA TRP A 99 11.71 -0.09 7.03
C TRP A 99 11.69 -1.46 7.70
N GLU A 100 12.79 -1.86 8.35
CA GLU A 100 12.92 -3.15 9.04
C GLU A 100 12.03 -3.28 10.29
N GLN A 101 11.55 -2.18 10.87
CA GLN A 101 10.69 -2.21 12.06
C GLN A 101 9.20 -2.28 11.72
N LEU A 102 8.83 -2.02 10.46
CA LEU A 102 7.44 -1.98 10.03
C LEU A 102 6.80 -3.37 10.13
N LYS A 103 5.61 -3.39 10.73
CA LYS A 103 4.74 -4.57 10.86
C LYS A 103 3.50 -4.46 9.98
N SER A 104 3.07 -3.25 9.68
CA SER A 104 1.94 -2.97 8.82
C SER A 104 2.23 -1.81 7.87
N ILE A 105 1.87 -1.97 6.61
CA ILE A 105 2.00 -0.89 5.61
C ILE A 105 0.78 -0.83 4.71
N THR A 106 0.39 0.39 4.35
CA THR A 106 -0.62 0.67 3.32
C THR A 106 -0.10 1.74 2.39
N LEU A 107 0.07 1.41 1.12
CA LEU A 107 0.52 2.35 0.10
C LEU A 107 -0.60 2.64 -0.88
N GLU A 108 -0.66 3.88 -1.34
CA GLU A 108 -1.59 4.31 -2.39
C GLU A 108 -0.82 4.89 -3.58
N HIS A 109 -1.19 4.47 -4.79
CA HIS A 109 -0.51 4.75 -6.07
C HIS A 109 0.95 4.30 -6.03
N VAL A 110 1.17 3.00 -6.24
CA VAL A 110 2.51 2.38 -6.17
C VAL A 110 2.73 1.49 -7.38
N SER A 111 3.91 1.59 -7.98
CA SER A 111 4.27 0.73 -9.11
C SER A 111 4.56 -0.71 -8.66
N THR A 112 4.45 -1.67 -9.58
CA THR A 112 4.70 -3.09 -9.27
C THR A 112 6.15 -3.33 -8.80
N ASP A 113 7.13 -2.65 -9.38
CA ASP A 113 8.54 -2.75 -8.98
C ASP A 113 8.82 -2.10 -7.62
N GLU A 114 8.15 -0.98 -7.29
CA GLU A 114 8.19 -0.40 -5.95
C GLU A 114 7.55 -1.30 -4.89
N ALA A 115 6.43 -1.94 -5.21
CA ALA A 115 5.76 -2.89 -4.31
C ALA A 115 6.69 -4.07 -3.96
N LEU A 116 7.40 -4.62 -4.95
CA LEU A 116 8.38 -5.69 -4.73
C LEU A 116 9.57 -5.21 -3.90
N GLU A 117 10.13 -4.05 -4.24
CA GLU A 117 11.25 -3.47 -3.49
C GLU A 117 10.87 -3.19 -2.03
N LEU A 118 9.67 -2.69 -1.78
CA LEU A 118 9.17 -2.46 -0.44
C LEU A 118 9.12 -3.74 0.38
N LEU A 119 8.65 -4.84 -0.21
CA LEU A 119 8.63 -6.14 0.45
C LEU A 119 10.05 -6.66 0.74
N ARG A 120 11.05 -6.33 -0.08
CA ARG A 120 12.47 -6.65 0.22
C ARG A 120 13.00 -5.84 1.40
N ARG A 121 12.64 -4.57 1.51
CA ARG A 121 13.06 -3.67 2.60
C ARG A 121 12.39 -4.01 3.93
N CYS A 122 11.11 -4.37 3.90
CA CYS A 122 10.28 -4.54 5.09
C CYS A 122 10.21 -6.00 5.58
N LYS A 123 11.35 -6.65 5.84
CA LYS A 123 11.42 -8.11 6.13
C LYS A 123 10.51 -8.61 7.25
N ASN A 124 10.10 -7.73 8.15
CA ASN A 124 9.31 -8.00 9.35
C ASN A 124 7.80 -7.72 9.20
N LEU A 125 7.33 -7.47 7.98
CA LEU A 125 5.96 -7.07 7.70
C LEU A 125 4.97 -8.23 7.93
N ASN A 126 3.90 -7.97 8.67
CA ASN A 126 2.82 -8.92 8.91
C ASN A 126 1.61 -8.63 8.02
N THR A 127 1.37 -7.34 7.73
CA THR A 127 0.25 -6.87 6.92
C THR A 127 0.73 -5.88 5.86
N CYS A 128 0.38 -6.13 4.60
CA CYS A 128 0.68 -5.26 3.47
C CYS A 128 -0.59 -4.97 2.68
N ARG A 129 -0.81 -3.71 2.32
CA ARG A 129 -1.87 -3.31 1.42
C ARG A 129 -1.36 -2.34 0.37
N PHE A 130 -1.59 -2.67 -0.90
CA PHE A 130 -1.39 -1.77 -2.03
C PHE A 130 -2.76 -1.32 -2.55
N GLN A 131 -2.97 -0.01 -2.54
CA GLN A 131 -4.15 0.66 -3.08
C GLN A 131 -3.72 1.32 -4.39
N SER A 132 -4.44 1.06 -5.48
CA SER A 132 -4.10 1.59 -6.80
C SER A 132 -2.68 1.16 -7.25
N LEU A 133 -2.43 -0.15 -7.28
CA LEU A 133 -1.20 -0.71 -7.83
C LEU A 133 -1.17 -0.48 -9.35
N THR A 134 -0.07 0.09 -9.85
CA THR A 134 0.15 0.42 -11.25
C THR A 134 1.16 -0.52 -11.92
N ILE A 135 1.35 -0.37 -13.24
CA ILE A 135 2.40 -1.09 -13.98
C ILE A 135 3.79 -0.74 -13.44
N ALA A 136 4.77 -1.60 -13.71
CA ALA A 136 6.15 -1.32 -13.32
C ALA A 136 6.73 -0.13 -14.08
N GLU A 137 7.49 0.71 -13.36
CA GLU A 137 8.15 1.90 -13.89
C GLU A 137 9.64 1.67 -14.19
N ASN A 138 10.17 0.50 -13.82
CA ASN A 138 11.58 0.12 -13.92
C ASN A 138 12.52 0.98 -13.06
N ASN A 139 12.01 1.51 -11.94
CA ASN A 139 12.80 2.17 -10.91
C ASN A 139 13.57 1.13 -10.07
N PHE A 140 13.04 -0.09 -9.97
CA PHE A 140 13.63 -1.20 -9.22
C PHE A 140 13.67 -2.51 -10.02
N ILE A 141 14.57 -3.40 -9.61
CA ILE A 141 14.69 -4.73 -10.23
C ILE A 141 13.47 -5.57 -9.87
N ILE A 142 12.85 -6.16 -10.89
CA ILE A 142 11.78 -7.15 -10.74
C ILE A 142 12.44 -8.53 -10.67
N ASP A 143 12.33 -9.16 -9.51
CA ASP A 143 12.91 -10.47 -9.20
C ASP A 143 12.12 -11.08 -8.04
N ASP A 144 12.29 -12.37 -7.81
CA ASP A 144 11.58 -13.13 -6.79
C ASP A 144 11.79 -12.55 -5.38
N VAL A 145 10.71 -12.42 -4.63
CA VAL A 145 10.67 -11.92 -3.26
C VAL A 145 10.03 -12.97 -2.36
N SER A 146 10.83 -13.47 -1.42
CA SER A 146 10.36 -14.33 -0.33
C SER A 146 10.13 -13.51 0.93
N HIS A 147 8.93 -13.61 1.51
CA HIS A 147 8.58 -12.87 2.72
C HIS A 147 7.94 -13.78 3.79
N VAL A 148 8.77 -14.21 4.74
CA VAL A 148 8.43 -15.27 5.72
C VAL A 148 7.50 -14.85 6.86
N HIS A 149 7.22 -13.55 7.01
CA HIS A 149 6.36 -13.03 8.08
C HIS A 149 5.01 -12.48 7.58
N LEU A 150 4.79 -12.38 6.27
CA LEU A 150 3.62 -11.70 5.71
C LEU A 150 2.39 -12.60 5.79
N GLN A 151 1.43 -12.22 6.63
CA GLN A 151 0.21 -13.00 6.89
C GLN A 151 -1.00 -12.46 6.12
N THR A 152 -1.04 -11.16 5.86
CA THR A 152 -2.15 -10.50 5.16
C THR A 152 -1.61 -9.66 4.00
N LEU A 153 -2.10 -9.94 2.79
CA LEU A 153 -1.81 -9.17 1.59
C LEU A 153 -3.11 -8.68 0.96
N GLY A 154 -3.22 -7.37 0.76
CA GLY A 154 -4.31 -6.73 0.03
C GLY A 154 -3.79 -5.98 -1.18
N ILE A 155 -4.40 -6.19 -2.35
CA ILE A 155 -4.03 -5.51 -3.60
C ILE A 155 -5.31 -4.95 -4.22
N THR A 156 -5.28 -3.68 -4.58
CA THR A 156 -6.27 -3.02 -5.44
C THR A 156 -5.54 -2.51 -6.66
N LEU A 157 -5.95 -2.92 -7.84
CA LEU A 157 -5.28 -2.58 -9.09
C LEU A 157 -5.89 -1.32 -9.70
N GLU A 158 -5.07 -0.52 -10.38
CA GLU A 158 -5.57 0.49 -11.30
C GLU A 158 -6.07 -0.13 -12.62
N PRO A 159 -7.00 0.53 -13.34
CA PRO A 159 -7.49 0.08 -14.64
C PRO A 159 -6.40 -0.31 -15.65
N SER A 160 -5.28 0.42 -15.63
CA SER A 160 -4.13 0.23 -16.54
C SER A 160 -3.17 -0.88 -16.10
N ALA A 161 -3.26 -1.37 -14.88
CA ALA A 161 -2.28 -2.28 -14.29
C ALA A 161 -2.55 -3.73 -14.68
N VAL A 162 -1.51 -4.50 -15.00
CA VAL A 162 -1.65 -5.94 -15.20
C VAL A 162 -1.59 -6.63 -13.85
N GLY A 163 -2.75 -7.11 -13.39
CA GLY A 163 -2.97 -7.53 -12.00
C GLY A 163 -2.12 -8.67 -11.47
N ASP A 164 -1.64 -9.50 -12.38
CA ASP A 164 -1.09 -10.81 -12.05
C ASP A 164 0.41 -10.71 -11.77
N ILE A 165 1.07 -9.67 -12.29
CA ILE A 165 2.53 -9.55 -12.33
C ILE A 165 3.11 -9.60 -10.92
N LEU A 166 2.55 -8.85 -9.98
CA LEU A 166 3.04 -8.84 -8.60
C LEU A 166 3.00 -10.24 -7.97
N LEU A 167 1.91 -10.99 -8.16
CA LEU A 167 1.75 -12.30 -7.54
C LEU A 167 2.72 -13.34 -8.09
N LEU A 168 3.24 -13.18 -9.32
CA LEU A 168 4.19 -14.12 -9.92
C LEU A 168 5.56 -14.14 -9.25
N TYR A 169 5.97 -13.03 -8.65
CA TYR A 169 7.29 -12.88 -8.02
C TYR A 169 7.27 -13.09 -6.51
N LEU A 170 6.14 -13.50 -5.91
CA LEU A 170 6.02 -13.63 -4.46
C LEU A 170 6.07 -15.08 -3.99
N THR A 171 6.77 -15.29 -2.88
CA THR A 171 6.78 -16.51 -2.07
C THR A 171 6.46 -16.16 -0.62
N LEU A 172 5.26 -16.50 -0.15
CA LEU A 172 4.68 -16.02 1.10
C LEU A 172 4.24 -17.21 1.99
N PRO A 173 5.19 -17.93 2.62
CA PRO A 173 4.92 -19.23 3.24
C PRO A 173 3.94 -19.19 4.42
N VAL A 174 3.75 -18.03 5.04
CA VAL A 174 2.83 -17.85 6.17
C VAL A 174 1.57 -17.04 5.82
N LEU A 175 1.31 -16.82 4.52
CA LEU A 175 0.15 -16.06 4.08
C LEU A 175 -1.15 -16.75 4.51
N GLN A 176 -2.03 -16.00 5.16
CA GLN A 176 -3.32 -16.49 5.65
C GLN A 176 -4.50 -15.78 4.99
N ARG A 177 -4.32 -14.53 4.57
CA ARG A 177 -5.38 -13.70 4.01
C ARG A 177 -4.90 -13.00 2.75
N LEU A 178 -5.62 -13.22 1.65
CA LEU A 178 -5.40 -12.54 0.37
C LEU A 178 -6.67 -11.80 -0.03
N SER A 179 -6.53 -10.53 -0.38
CA SER A 179 -7.61 -9.73 -0.94
C SER A 179 -7.17 -9.08 -2.24
N LEU A 180 -7.88 -9.34 -3.32
CA LEU A 180 -7.65 -8.71 -4.62
C LEU A 180 -8.90 -7.92 -5.04
N THR A 181 -8.69 -6.70 -5.48
CA THR A 181 -9.72 -5.86 -6.10
C THR A 181 -9.24 -5.47 -7.49
N LEU A 182 -9.93 -6.00 -8.50
CA LEU A 182 -9.60 -5.83 -9.90
C LEU A 182 -10.61 -4.86 -10.56
N PRO A 183 -10.15 -3.99 -11.47
CA PRO A 183 -11.04 -3.23 -12.34
C PRO A 183 -11.88 -4.15 -13.23
N ILE A 184 -13.02 -3.63 -13.68
CA ILE A 184 -13.93 -4.38 -14.57
C ILE A 184 -13.20 -4.70 -15.88
N GLY A 185 -13.36 -5.93 -16.36
CA GLY A 185 -12.77 -6.40 -17.62
C GLY A 185 -11.37 -7.00 -17.50
N HIS A 186 -10.77 -6.98 -16.30
CA HIS A 186 -9.55 -7.73 -16.03
C HIS A 186 -9.78 -9.24 -16.12
N ALA A 187 -8.73 -9.96 -16.52
CA ALA A 187 -8.73 -11.41 -16.55
C ALA A 187 -8.92 -12.01 -15.15
N THR A 188 -9.33 -13.28 -15.09
CA THR A 188 -9.43 -14.00 -13.82
C THR A 188 -8.05 -14.08 -13.14
N PRO A 189 -7.92 -13.69 -11.86
CA PRO A 189 -6.65 -13.77 -11.14
C PRO A 189 -6.32 -15.19 -10.67
N MET A 190 -7.20 -16.18 -10.93
CA MET A 190 -7.07 -17.54 -10.38
C MET A 190 -5.73 -18.22 -10.73
N PRO A 191 -5.24 -18.20 -11.99
CA PRO A 191 -3.95 -18.82 -12.30
C PRO A 191 -2.79 -18.22 -11.50
N ALA A 192 -2.79 -16.90 -11.30
CA ALA A 192 -1.76 -16.21 -10.53
C ALA A 192 -1.83 -16.55 -9.04
N ILE A 193 -3.04 -16.65 -8.49
CA ILE A 193 -3.27 -17.09 -7.10
C ILE A 193 -2.81 -18.54 -6.92
N GLU A 194 -3.17 -19.46 -7.82
CA GLU A 194 -2.74 -20.86 -7.74
C GLU A 194 -1.22 -20.99 -7.81
N GLY A 195 -0.58 -20.24 -8.71
CA GLY A 195 0.88 -20.17 -8.78
C GLY A 195 1.52 -19.67 -7.48
N LEU A 196 0.94 -18.63 -6.86
CA LEU A 196 1.38 -18.14 -5.55
C LEU A 196 1.25 -19.22 -4.47
N LEU A 197 0.11 -19.89 -4.39
CA LEU A 197 -0.15 -20.93 -3.38
C LEU A 197 0.80 -22.11 -3.56
N GLN A 198 1.05 -22.53 -4.80
CA GLN A 198 1.97 -23.61 -5.12
C GLN A 198 3.41 -23.27 -4.73
N ARG A 199 3.91 -22.07 -5.08
CA ARG A 199 5.28 -21.66 -4.74
C ARG A 199 5.47 -21.39 -3.25
N SER A 200 4.43 -20.88 -2.59
CA SER A 200 4.50 -20.51 -1.17
C SER A 200 4.26 -21.68 -0.23
N GLU A 201 3.62 -22.75 -0.70
CA GLU A 201 3.15 -23.86 0.13
C GLU A 201 2.36 -23.40 1.37
N CYS A 202 1.67 -22.26 1.26
CA CYS A 202 1.01 -21.62 2.38
C CYS A 202 -0.42 -22.16 2.58
N GLN A 203 -0.92 -22.05 3.82
CA GLN A 203 -2.28 -22.45 4.16
C GLN A 203 -3.21 -21.24 4.15
N LEU A 204 -3.58 -20.78 2.95
CA LEU A 204 -4.48 -19.63 2.81
C LEU A 204 -5.84 -19.94 3.45
N LYS A 205 -6.28 -19.08 4.38
CA LYS A 205 -7.52 -19.25 5.15
C LYS A 205 -8.66 -18.39 4.62
N ALA A 206 -8.33 -17.20 4.11
CA ALA A 206 -9.31 -16.26 3.59
C ALA A 206 -8.88 -15.72 2.24
N LEU A 207 -9.81 -15.73 1.29
CA LEU A 207 -9.65 -15.17 -0.04
C LEU A 207 -10.83 -14.24 -0.35
N SER A 208 -10.53 -12.99 -0.69
CA SER A 208 -11.51 -12.01 -1.13
C SER A 208 -11.17 -11.54 -2.54
N LEU A 209 -12.09 -11.71 -3.47
CA LEU A 209 -11.96 -11.28 -4.86
C LEU A 209 -13.09 -10.30 -5.17
N LYS A 210 -12.74 -9.14 -5.73
CA LYS A 210 -13.70 -8.13 -6.15
C LYS A 210 -13.45 -7.69 -7.58
N GLY A 211 -14.52 -7.51 -8.34
CA GLY A 211 -14.48 -6.91 -9.69
C GLY A 211 -14.09 -7.85 -10.83
N SER A 212 -13.57 -9.04 -10.57
CA SER A 212 -13.35 -10.07 -11.59
C SER A 212 -14.62 -10.90 -11.86
N ARG A 213 -14.87 -11.20 -13.13
CA ARG A 213 -15.85 -12.22 -13.52
C ARG A 213 -15.16 -13.57 -13.45
N ILE A 214 -15.65 -14.44 -12.58
CA ILE A 214 -15.11 -15.79 -12.37
C ILE A 214 -16.31 -16.73 -12.43
N ASP A 215 -16.20 -17.77 -13.26
CA ASP A 215 -17.28 -18.73 -13.42
C ASP A 215 -17.45 -19.57 -12.14
N GLU A 216 -18.68 -19.92 -11.82
CA GLU A 216 -18.98 -20.68 -10.59
C GLU A 216 -18.23 -22.02 -10.55
N GLU A 217 -18.13 -22.69 -11.70
CA GLU A 217 -17.37 -23.94 -11.85
C GLU A 217 -15.88 -23.75 -11.54
N GLU A 218 -15.29 -22.62 -11.95
CA GLU A 218 -13.90 -22.27 -11.67
C GLU A 218 -13.69 -22.06 -10.15
N ILE A 219 -14.62 -21.35 -9.50
CA ILE A 219 -14.61 -21.15 -8.04
C ILE A 219 -14.70 -22.50 -7.31
N HIS A 220 -15.66 -23.35 -7.68
CA HIS A 220 -15.82 -24.67 -7.06
C HIS A 220 -14.57 -25.53 -7.25
N ALA A 221 -14.01 -25.55 -8.46
CA ALA A 221 -12.80 -26.30 -8.76
C ALA A 221 -11.60 -25.79 -7.94
N PHE A 222 -11.44 -24.47 -7.83
CA PHE A 222 -10.39 -23.84 -7.03
C PHE A 222 -10.54 -24.18 -5.53
N LEU A 223 -11.73 -24.05 -4.96
CA LEU A 223 -11.98 -24.33 -3.54
C LEU A 223 -11.84 -25.82 -3.21
N ALA A 224 -12.21 -26.72 -4.14
CA ALA A 224 -12.02 -28.16 -3.96
C ALA A 224 -10.54 -28.56 -3.85
N ARG A 225 -9.65 -27.85 -4.59
CA ARG A 225 -8.19 -28.01 -4.49
C ARG A 225 -7.60 -27.37 -3.24
N ASN A 226 -8.16 -26.22 -2.81
CA ASN A 226 -7.62 -25.39 -1.74
C ASN A 226 -8.45 -25.47 -0.45
N LYS A 227 -8.47 -26.67 0.17
CA LYS A 227 -9.31 -26.98 1.35
C LYS A 227 -8.99 -26.16 2.60
N SER A 228 -7.87 -25.44 2.64
CA SER A 228 -7.52 -24.57 3.76
C SER A 228 -8.36 -23.30 3.82
N ILE A 229 -8.97 -22.89 2.70
CA ILE A 229 -9.77 -21.68 2.58
C ILE A 229 -11.12 -21.90 3.27
N LYS A 230 -11.36 -21.13 4.33
CA LYS A 230 -12.60 -21.16 5.12
C LYS A 230 -13.51 -19.98 4.81
N ASP A 231 -12.90 -18.84 4.51
CA ASP A 231 -13.60 -17.60 4.23
C ASP A 231 -13.35 -17.20 2.77
N PHE A 232 -14.27 -17.56 1.87
CA PHE A 232 -14.25 -17.11 0.49
C PHE A 232 -15.28 -16.00 0.28
N LYS A 233 -14.86 -14.90 -0.33
CA LYS A 233 -15.74 -13.79 -0.73
C LYS A 233 -15.46 -13.45 -2.19
N HIS A 234 -16.51 -13.48 -3.00
CA HIS A 234 -16.47 -13.01 -4.37
C HIS A 234 -17.58 -11.97 -4.56
N ASP A 235 -17.18 -10.80 -5.01
CA ASP A 235 -18.07 -9.68 -5.32
C ASP A 235 -17.88 -9.33 -6.78
N ALA A 236 -18.67 -9.95 -7.65
CA ALA A 236 -18.75 -9.55 -9.05
C ALA A 236 -19.43 -8.18 -9.06
N ASN A 237 -18.69 -7.12 -9.42
CA ASN A 237 -19.26 -5.79 -9.55
C ASN A 237 -20.33 -5.82 -10.66
N ASN A 238 -21.59 -6.02 -10.26
CA ASN A 238 -22.77 -5.84 -11.10
C ASN A 238 -23.10 -4.35 -11.16
N SER A 239 -22.17 -3.54 -11.68
CA SER A 239 -22.52 -2.16 -12.05
C SER A 239 -23.18 -2.18 -13.43
N GLU A 240 -24.40 -2.71 -13.49
CA GLU A 240 -25.45 -2.15 -14.35
C GLU A 240 -25.86 -0.81 -13.73
N SER A 241 -24.98 0.18 -13.77
CA SER A 241 -25.37 1.56 -13.57
C SER A 241 -25.56 2.15 -14.95
N SER A 242 -26.80 2.00 -15.41
CA SER A 242 -27.42 2.78 -16.48
C SER A 242 -26.99 4.24 -16.41
N GLY A 243 -26.37 4.71 -17.48
CA GLY A 243 -26.16 6.11 -17.82
C GLY A 243 -26.42 6.27 -19.31
#